data_AF-A0A813EAZ4-F1
#
_entry.id   AF-A0A813EAZ4-F1
#
_cell.length_a   1.000
_cell.length_b   1.000
_cell.length_c   1.000
_cell.angle_alpha   90.00
_cell.angle_beta   90.00
_cell.angle_gamma   90.00
#
_symmetry.space_group_name_H-M   'P 1'
#
loop_
_entity.id
_entity.type
_entity.pdbx_description
1 polymer ?
#
loop_
_entity_poly.entity_id
_entity_poly.type
_entity_poly.pdbx_seq_one_letter_code
_entity_poly.pdbx_strand_id
1 'polypeptide(L)'
;MAARQEGQAAPTMHRDTEPDVLPVFYYNDLMVGRIGDRIGSNLFEPRYQKMCERLATDPRFLFMPNYQDYTCCVGDVGFVIRLTGLKSSPSGSFGIQGFAEELVAVASTWVEIDTNGLHYAHFWRLDPDKVSVTMSEVKALYSAMRQTGWLSVNDPAAREHLVHPSVPGVQMLLGANWPDRCYLLSALSDNAEDPVARLTTCARS
;
A
#
# COMPACT_ATOMS: atom_id res chain seq x y z
N MET A 1 8.12 -3.36 52.37
CA MET A 1 9.00 -4.02 51.37
C MET A 1 8.14 -4.31 50.15
N ALA A 2 8.24 -3.49 49.11
CA ALA A 2 7.49 -3.66 47.86
C ALA A 2 8.45 -4.19 46.79
N ALA A 3 8.19 -5.40 46.30
CA ALA A 3 8.97 -6.03 45.25
C ALA A 3 8.66 -5.32 43.91
N ARG A 4 9.70 -4.77 43.28
CA ARG A 4 9.65 -4.28 41.90
C ARG A 4 9.51 -5.49 40.98
N GLN A 5 8.43 -5.53 40.20
CA GLN A 5 8.34 -6.43 39.06
C GLN A 5 9.28 -5.89 37.96
N GLU A 6 10.30 -6.68 37.64
CA GLU A 6 11.19 -6.46 36.52
C GLU A 6 10.39 -6.60 35.23
N GLY A 7 10.38 -5.54 34.43
CA GLY A 7 9.77 -5.53 33.12
C GLY A 7 10.46 -6.53 32.20
N GLN A 8 9.72 -7.53 31.75
CA GLN A 8 10.13 -8.37 30.62
C GLN A 8 10.33 -7.47 29.40
N ALA A 9 11.57 -7.35 28.96
CA ALA A 9 11.90 -6.76 27.68
C ALA A 9 11.20 -7.55 26.57
N ALA A 10 10.43 -6.85 25.73
CA ALA A 10 9.78 -7.45 24.57
C ALA A 10 10.85 -8.11 23.67
N PRO A 11 10.58 -9.31 23.13
CA PRO A 11 11.54 -10.00 22.28
C PRO A 11 11.84 -9.14 21.05
N THR A 12 13.12 -8.84 20.86
CA THR A 12 13.62 -8.16 19.66
C THR A 12 13.48 -9.15 18.51
N MET A 13 12.33 -9.13 17.84
CA MET A 13 12.10 -9.93 16.65
C MET A 13 13.07 -9.44 15.56
N HIS A 14 14.14 -10.19 15.34
CA HIS A 14 14.77 -10.24 14.02
C HIS A 14 13.73 -10.86 13.09
N ARG A 15 12.82 -10.03 12.55
CA ARG A 15 11.84 -10.47 11.55
C ARG A 15 12.62 -10.76 10.28
N ASP A 16 12.65 -12.02 9.87
CA ASP A 16 12.79 -12.35 8.46
C ASP A 16 11.77 -11.48 7.72
N THR A 17 12.26 -10.50 6.94
CA THR A 17 11.40 -9.54 6.26
C THR A 17 10.56 -10.30 5.25
N GLU A 18 9.27 -10.41 5.52
CA GLU A 18 8.30 -10.90 4.54
C GLU A 18 8.48 -10.09 3.25
N PRO A 19 8.70 -10.75 2.09
CA PRO A 19 9.18 -10.08 0.88
C PRO A 19 8.20 -9.03 0.33
N ASP A 20 6.94 -9.14 0.72
CA ASP A 20 5.80 -8.35 0.29
C ASP A 20 5.29 -7.41 1.39
N VAL A 21 6.09 -7.16 2.43
CA VAL A 21 5.83 -6.18 3.49
C VAL A 21 6.88 -5.08 3.45
N LEU A 22 6.44 -3.84 3.24
CA LEU A 22 7.34 -2.70 3.07
C LEU A 22 6.84 -1.45 3.82
N PRO A 23 7.75 -0.57 4.26
CA PRO A 23 7.37 0.72 4.83
C PRO A 23 6.74 1.60 3.76
N VAL A 24 5.81 2.47 4.17
CA VAL A 24 5.08 3.37 3.28
C VAL A 24 5.63 4.79 3.40
N PHE A 25 5.96 5.37 2.25
CA PHE A 25 6.22 6.78 2.07
C PHE A 25 5.05 7.41 1.31
N TYR A 26 4.35 8.33 1.98
CA TYR A 26 3.26 9.08 1.37
C TYR A 26 3.76 10.34 0.68
N TYR A 27 3.14 10.68 -0.45
CA TYR A 27 3.46 11.88 -1.19
C TYR A 27 2.23 12.49 -1.85
N ASN A 28 2.29 13.79 -2.12
CA ASN A 28 1.19 14.58 -2.67
C ASN A 28 1.59 15.13 -4.04
N ASP A 29 2.16 14.30 -4.90
CA ASP A 29 2.63 14.68 -6.23
C ASP A 29 2.27 13.59 -7.25
N LEU A 30 2.25 13.92 -8.53
CA LEU A 30 2.11 12.97 -9.63
C LEU A 30 3.47 12.64 -10.27
N MET A 31 4.58 13.00 -9.62
CA MET A 31 5.96 12.78 -10.09
C MET A 31 6.25 11.35 -10.57
N VAL A 32 5.64 10.34 -9.94
CA VAL A 32 5.74 8.94 -10.36
C VAL A 32 4.41 8.54 -10.94
N GLY A 33 4.37 8.26 -12.24
CA GLY A 33 3.16 7.85 -12.94
C GLY A 33 3.24 6.47 -13.55
N ARG A 34 4.44 5.89 -13.66
CA ARG A 34 4.70 4.58 -14.27
C ARG A 34 5.97 3.93 -13.72
N ILE A 35 6.13 2.64 -13.98
CA ILE A 35 7.37 1.90 -13.74
C ILE A 35 8.52 2.53 -14.52
N GLY A 36 9.69 2.59 -13.89
CA GLY A 36 10.92 3.20 -14.39
C GLY A 36 11.06 4.69 -14.10
N ASP A 37 9.98 5.38 -13.69
CA ASP A 37 10.07 6.78 -13.29
C ASP A 37 11.00 6.91 -12.07
N ARG A 38 11.81 7.99 -12.07
CA ARG A 38 12.80 8.24 -11.03
C ARG A 38 12.22 9.09 -9.92
N ILE A 39 12.70 8.86 -8.71
CA ILE A 39 12.43 9.74 -7.57
C ILE A 39 13.72 10.26 -6.93
N GLY A 40 13.58 11.41 -6.29
CA GLY A 40 14.57 11.94 -5.36
C GLY A 40 13.86 12.78 -4.31
N SER A 41 14.21 12.57 -3.04
CA SER A 41 13.60 13.32 -1.93
C SER A 41 14.58 13.50 -0.78
N ASN A 42 14.36 14.53 0.01
CA ASN A 42 15.05 14.76 1.27
C ASN A 42 14.07 14.52 2.42
N LEU A 43 14.35 13.49 3.21
CA LEU A 43 13.51 13.02 4.29
C LEU A 43 14.06 13.55 5.62
N PHE A 44 13.23 14.28 6.36
CA PHE A 44 13.59 14.86 7.65
C PHE A 44 12.60 14.50 8.77
N GLU A 45 11.42 13.99 8.43
CA GLU A 45 10.45 13.55 9.44
C GLU A 45 11.00 12.34 10.23
N PRO A 46 10.82 12.30 11.56
CA PRO A 46 11.36 11.22 12.40
C PRO A 46 10.95 9.81 11.96
N ARG A 47 9.70 9.62 11.52
CA ARG A 47 9.24 8.32 11.00
C ARG A 47 10.03 7.85 9.78
N TYR A 48 10.43 8.77 8.91
CA TYR A 48 11.17 8.45 7.70
C TYR A 48 12.67 8.31 7.94
N GLN A 49 13.21 8.87 9.02
CA GLN A 49 14.55 8.51 9.49
C GLN A 49 14.61 7.02 9.85
N LYS A 50 13.60 6.52 10.58
CA LYS A 50 13.46 5.08 10.88
C LYS A 50 13.29 4.22 9.64
N MET A 51 12.50 4.69 8.68
CA MET A 51 12.43 4.05 7.37
C MET A 51 13.82 3.95 6.72
N CYS A 52 14.57 5.06 6.65
CA CYS A 52 15.89 5.10 6.02
C CYS A 52 16.94 4.20 6.70
N GLU A 53 16.90 4.09 8.03
CA GLU A 53 17.74 3.13 8.78
C GLU A 53 17.51 1.68 8.29
N ARG A 54 16.25 1.32 7.99
CA ARG A 54 15.86 -0.02 7.51
C ARG A 54 16.16 -0.23 6.04
N LEU A 55 16.10 0.84 5.26
CA LEU A 55 16.45 0.83 3.84
C LEU A 55 17.91 0.44 3.56
N ALA A 56 18.77 0.47 4.59
CA ALA A 56 20.12 -0.07 4.51
C ALA A 56 20.15 -1.60 4.36
N THR A 57 19.09 -2.31 4.80
CA THR A 57 18.99 -3.79 4.72
C THR A 57 18.08 -4.21 3.56
N ASP A 58 16.92 -3.57 3.40
CA ASP A 58 16.06 -3.77 2.23
C ASP A 58 15.86 -2.42 1.53
N PRO A 59 16.48 -2.18 0.35
CA PRO A 59 16.44 -0.90 -0.33
C PRO A 59 15.08 -0.61 -1.02
N ARG A 60 13.98 -1.13 -0.48
CA ARG A 60 12.63 -0.96 -1.01
C ARG A 60 11.68 -0.29 -0.04
N PHE A 61 10.72 0.44 -0.59
CA PHE A 61 9.58 0.96 0.15
C PHE A 61 8.40 1.18 -0.79
N LEU A 62 7.20 1.34 -0.22
CA LEU A 62 6.00 1.69 -0.96
C LEU A 62 5.89 3.20 -1.10
N PHE A 63 5.68 3.66 -2.32
CA PHE A 63 5.45 5.06 -2.66
C PHE A 63 3.99 5.23 -3.00
N MET A 64 3.24 5.79 -2.05
CA MET A 64 1.77 5.82 -2.07
C MET A 64 1.29 7.27 -2.20
N PRO A 65 0.55 7.62 -3.27
CA PRO A 65 -0.06 8.93 -3.33
C PRO A 65 -1.22 8.98 -2.35
N ASN A 66 -1.27 10.05 -1.55
CA ASN A 66 -2.43 10.36 -0.71
C ASN A 66 -2.54 11.87 -0.50
N TYR A 67 -3.55 12.49 -1.11
CA TYR A 67 -3.78 13.94 -1.06
C TYR A 67 -4.70 14.40 0.09
N GLN A 68 -5.06 13.51 1.00
CA GLN A 68 -6.12 13.71 1.98
C GLN A 68 -5.59 13.71 3.40
N ASP A 69 -5.06 12.57 3.85
CA ASP A 69 -4.81 12.29 5.27
C ASP A 69 -3.53 11.52 5.56
N TYR A 70 -2.73 11.21 4.52
CA TYR A 70 -1.49 10.45 4.65
C TYR A 70 -1.67 9.06 5.29
N THR A 71 -2.77 8.39 4.93
CA THR A 71 -3.03 6.98 5.25
C THR A 71 -3.13 6.14 3.97
N CYS A 72 -3.14 4.81 4.06
CA CYS A 72 -3.54 3.99 2.93
C CYS A 72 -4.62 3.02 3.37
N CYS A 73 -5.48 2.67 2.45
CA CYS A 73 -6.53 1.70 2.61
C CYS A 73 -6.24 0.47 1.75
N VAL A 74 -6.87 -0.65 2.10
CA VAL A 74 -6.89 -1.84 1.25
C VAL A 74 -7.42 -1.47 -0.13
N GLY A 75 -6.69 -1.89 -1.16
CA GLY A 75 -6.95 -1.57 -2.56
C GLY A 75 -6.32 -0.27 -3.06
N ASP A 76 -5.75 0.58 -2.20
CA ASP A 76 -4.98 1.74 -2.66
C ASP A 76 -3.78 1.27 -3.51
N VAL A 77 -3.49 2.00 -4.58
CA VAL A 77 -2.47 1.62 -5.56
C VAL A 77 -1.29 2.56 -5.48
N GLY A 78 -0.08 2.01 -5.56
CA GLY A 78 1.16 2.78 -5.61
C GLY A 78 2.28 1.98 -6.26
N PHE A 79 3.51 2.37 -5.93
CA PHE A 79 4.69 1.75 -6.52
C PHE A 79 5.62 1.21 -5.44
N VAL A 80 6.24 0.05 -5.71
CA VAL A 80 7.47 -0.31 -5.03
C VAL A 80 8.59 0.53 -5.63
N ILE A 81 9.30 1.27 -4.80
CA ILE A 81 10.50 1.99 -5.20
C ILE A 81 11.72 1.19 -4.80
N ARG A 82 12.63 1.00 -5.74
CA ARG A 82 13.97 0.50 -5.47
C ARG A 82 14.94 1.68 -5.32
N LEU A 83 15.59 1.78 -4.17
CA LEU A 83 16.64 2.77 -3.95
C LEU A 83 17.90 2.45 -4.75
N THR A 84 18.47 3.50 -5.34
CA THR A 84 19.78 3.50 -5.98
C THR A 84 20.78 4.36 -5.21
N GLY A 85 20.32 5.21 -4.29
CA GLY A 85 21.17 6.03 -3.45
C GLY A 85 20.49 6.42 -2.13
N LEU A 86 21.26 6.35 -1.05
CA LEU A 86 20.89 6.80 0.28
C LEU A 86 22.06 7.60 0.87
N LYS A 87 21.82 8.83 1.30
CA LYS A 87 22.84 9.70 1.92
C LYS A 87 22.31 10.32 3.20
N SER A 88 22.94 10.04 4.32
CA SER A 88 22.67 10.71 5.59
C SER A 88 23.40 12.05 5.68
N SER A 89 22.74 13.07 6.21
CA SER A 89 23.33 14.36 6.57
C SER A 89 23.66 14.39 8.07
N PRO A 90 24.71 15.12 8.51
CA PRO A 90 24.97 15.38 9.93
C PRO A 90 23.79 16.02 10.68
N SER A 91 22.89 16.70 9.95
CA SER A 91 21.66 17.30 10.49
C SER A 91 20.53 16.29 10.75
N GLY A 92 20.76 14.99 10.52
CA GLY A 92 19.77 13.93 10.71
C GLY A 92 18.76 13.79 9.56
N SER A 93 18.96 14.48 8.44
CA SER A 93 18.16 14.27 7.22
C SER A 93 18.76 13.19 6.33
N PHE A 94 17.93 12.58 5.49
CA PHE A 94 18.34 11.57 4.52
C PHE A 94 17.95 12.00 3.10
N GLY A 95 18.93 12.07 2.20
CA GLY A 95 18.67 12.17 0.77
C GLY A 95 18.50 10.78 0.17
N ILE A 96 17.39 10.54 -0.51
CA ILE A 96 17.09 9.29 -1.22
C ILE A 96 17.01 9.50 -2.72
N GLN A 97 17.40 8.47 -3.48
CA GLN A 97 17.24 8.38 -4.93
C GLN A 97 16.83 6.96 -5.30
N GLY A 98 15.94 6.81 -6.28
CA GLY A 98 15.45 5.50 -6.70
C GLY A 98 14.61 5.56 -7.96
N PHE A 99 13.96 4.43 -8.27
CA PHE A 99 13.03 4.32 -9.39
C PHE A 99 11.85 3.40 -9.03
N ALA A 100 10.70 3.63 -9.67
CA ALA A 100 9.55 2.75 -9.57
C ALA A 100 9.82 1.41 -10.25
N GLU A 101 9.78 0.33 -9.48
CA GLU A 101 10.12 -1.02 -9.94
C GLU A 101 8.86 -1.84 -10.25
N GLU A 102 7.85 -1.77 -9.38
CA GLU A 102 6.62 -2.56 -9.50
C GLU A 102 5.40 -1.69 -9.21
N LEU A 103 4.29 -1.94 -9.91
CA LEU A 103 2.97 -1.40 -9.58
C LEU A 103 2.28 -2.36 -8.60
N VAL A 104 1.74 -1.83 -7.50
CA VAL A 104 1.21 -2.67 -6.41
C VAL A 104 -0.08 -2.11 -5.83
N ALA A 105 -0.89 -2.98 -5.22
CA ALA A 105 -2.06 -2.62 -4.43
C ALA A 105 -1.87 -3.01 -2.97
N VAL A 106 -2.34 -2.18 -2.03
CA VAL A 106 -2.29 -2.46 -0.59
C VAL A 106 -3.24 -3.60 -0.25
N ALA A 107 -2.70 -4.67 0.34
CA ALA A 107 -3.44 -5.82 0.83
C ALA A 107 -3.89 -5.64 2.28
N SER A 108 -3.00 -5.09 3.11
CA SER A 108 -3.28 -4.70 4.49
C SER A 108 -2.28 -3.61 4.90
N THR A 109 -2.64 -2.83 5.91
CA THR A 109 -1.79 -1.74 6.40
C THR A 109 -1.85 -1.65 7.92
N TRP A 110 -0.76 -1.18 8.52
CA TRP A 110 -0.70 -0.90 9.96
C TRP A 110 0.33 0.18 10.26
N VAL A 111 0.21 0.78 11.44
CA VAL A 111 1.21 1.68 11.99
C VAL A 111 2.12 0.89 12.92
N GLU A 112 3.42 1.00 12.69
CA GLU A 112 4.38 0.33 13.55
C GLU A 112 4.57 1.08 14.88
N ILE A 113 4.57 0.33 15.97
CA ILE A 113 4.77 0.85 17.33
C ILE A 113 6.16 1.50 17.45
N ASP A 114 6.25 2.58 18.23
CA ASP A 114 7.50 3.30 18.55
C ASP A 114 8.28 3.88 17.34
N THR A 115 7.60 4.12 16.22
CA THR A 115 8.22 4.66 14.99
C THR A 115 7.70 6.03 14.57
N ASN A 116 7.04 6.75 15.47
CA ASN A 116 6.45 8.07 15.20
C ASN A 116 5.43 8.04 14.04
N GLY A 117 4.69 6.93 13.91
CA GLY A 117 3.70 6.79 12.85
C GLY A 117 4.27 6.35 11.51
N LEU A 118 5.30 5.49 11.49
CA LEU A 118 5.73 4.85 10.25
C LEU A 118 4.70 3.78 9.87
N HIS A 119 4.09 3.96 8.70
CA HIS A 119 3.17 2.98 8.16
C HIS A 119 3.92 1.85 7.47
N TYR A 120 3.35 0.66 7.55
CA TYR A 120 3.73 -0.52 6.81
C TYR A 120 2.51 -1.05 6.06
N ALA A 121 2.77 -1.68 4.92
CA ALA A 121 1.74 -2.40 4.21
C ALA A 121 2.27 -3.72 3.67
N HIS A 122 1.40 -4.73 3.73
CA HIS A 122 1.47 -5.88 2.86
C HIS A 122 0.85 -5.50 1.51
N PHE A 123 1.39 -6.00 0.40
CA PHE A 123 0.92 -5.61 -0.92
C PHE A 123 0.78 -6.78 -1.89
N TRP A 124 -0.09 -6.58 -2.88
CA TRP A 124 -0.23 -7.43 -4.04
C TRP A 124 0.48 -6.78 -5.24
N ARG A 125 1.26 -7.58 -5.96
CA ARG A 125 1.82 -7.17 -7.25
C ARG A 125 0.71 -7.07 -8.29
N LEU A 126 0.68 -5.95 -9.01
CA LEU A 126 -0.22 -5.76 -10.14
C LEU A 126 0.53 -6.00 -11.45
N ASP A 127 -0.20 -6.48 -12.46
CA ASP A 127 0.32 -6.59 -13.81
C ASP A 127 0.57 -5.18 -14.38
N PRO A 128 1.80 -4.87 -14.83
CA PRO A 128 2.18 -3.53 -15.27
C PRO A 128 1.52 -3.09 -16.59
N ASP A 129 1.00 -4.03 -17.38
CA ASP A 129 0.35 -3.74 -18.67
C ASP A 129 -1.12 -3.31 -18.48
N LYS A 130 -1.58 -3.24 -17.23
CA LYS A 130 -2.99 -2.98 -16.90
C LYS A 130 -3.26 -1.49 -16.85
N VAL A 131 -4.26 -1.10 -17.61
CA VAL A 131 -4.64 0.30 -17.77
C VAL A 131 -5.59 0.72 -16.66
N SER A 132 -5.35 1.88 -16.08
CA SER A 132 -6.30 2.51 -15.18
C SER A 132 -7.62 2.84 -15.90
N VAL A 133 -8.71 2.82 -15.16
CA VAL A 133 -10.03 3.24 -15.64
C VAL A 133 -10.36 4.65 -15.18
N THR A 134 -11.19 5.35 -15.94
CA THR A 134 -11.71 6.66 -15.56
C THR A 134 -12.78 6.53 -14.46
N MET A 135 -12.95 7.57 -13.66
CA MET A 135 -13.99 7.60 -12.62
C MET A 135 -15.41 7.43 -13.20
N SER A 136 -15.67 7.89 -14.42
CA SER A 136 -16.97 7.66 -15.08
C SER A 136 -17.19 6.19 -15.43
N GLU A 137 -16.15 5.50 -15.92
CA GLU A 137 -16.23 4.06 -16.21
C GLU A 137 -16.42 3.24 -14.93
N VAL A 138 -15.69 3.59 -13.85
CA VAL A 138 -15.87 2.97 -12.53
C VAL A 138 -17.32 3.11 -12.07
N LYS A 139 -17.87 4.33 -12.10
CA LYS A 139 -19.26 4.58 -11.67
C LYS A 139 -20.27 3.79 -12.51
N ALA A 140 -20.07 3.71 -13.82
CA ALA A 140 -20.92 2.94 -14.70
C ALA A 140 -20.88 1.44 -14.36
N LEU A 141 -19.68 0.88 -14.17
CA LEU A 141 -19.49 -0.51 -13.78
C LEU A 141 -20.10 -0.80 -12.40
N TYR A 142 -19.82 0.03 -11.40
CA TYR A 142 -20.39 -0.09 -10.06
C TYR A 142 -21.92 -0.09 -10.10
N SER A 143 -22.52 0.79 -10.90
CA SER A 143 -23.97 0.83 -11.09
C SER A 143 -24.49 -0.49 -11.69
N ALA A 144 -23.84 -0.99 -12.74
CA ALA A 144 -24.22 -2.24 -13.40
C ALA A 144 -24.07 -3.46 -12.47
N MET A 145 -22.99 -3.53 -11.69
CA MET A 145 -22.77 -4.59 -10.70
C MET A 145 -23.85 -4.58 -9.62
N ARG A 146 -24.21 -3.41 -9.09
CA ARG A 146 -25.29 -3.30 -8.10
C ARG A 146 -26.65 -3.69 -8.68
N GLN A 147 -26.93 -3.35 -9.95
CA GLN A 147 -28.16 -3.78 -10.64
C GLN A 147 -28.23 -5.29 -10.85
N THR A 148 -27.07 -5.96 -10.94
CA THR A 148 -26.97 -7.43 -11.05
C THR A 148 -26.87 -8.14 -9.70
N GLY A 149 -27.06 -7.42 -8.59
CA GLY A 149 -27.16 -8.00 -7.25
C GLY A 149 -25.87 -8.01 -6.43
N TRP A 150 -24.79 -7.39 -6.90
CA TRP A 150 -23.61 -7.19 -6.06
C TRP A 150 -23.91 -6.27 -4.89
N LEU A 151 -23.33 -6.60 -3.73
CA LEU A 151 -23.55 -5.88 -2.48
C LEU A 151 -22.35 -5.02 -2.14
N SER A 152 -22.62 -3.77 -1.72
CA SER A 152 -21.59 -2.92 -1.15
C SER A 152 -21.30 -3.36 0.28
N VAL A 153 -20.03 -3.53 0.60
CA VAL A 153 -19.57 -3.76 1.96
C VAL A 153 -19.13 -2.42 2.55
N ASN A 154 -19.61 -2.12 3.75
CA ASN A 154 -19.09 -0.99 4.51
C ASN A 154 -17.87 -1.47 5.31
N ASP A 155 -16.70 -1.34 4.72
CA ASP A 155 -15.43 -1.72 5.32
C ASP A 155 -14.60 -0.45 5.58
N PRO A 156 -14.31 -0.09 6.84
CA PRO A 156 -13.50 1.08 7.13
C PRO A 156 -12.05 0.94 6.63
N ALA A 157 -11.59 -0.28 6.33
CA ALA A 157 -10.25 -0.52 5.81
C ALA A 157 -10.16 -0.33 4.28
N ALA A 158 -11.26 -0.23 3.55
CA ALA A 158 -11.30 -0.09 2.09
C ALA A 158 -12.17 1.11 1.66
N ARG A 159 -11.78 1.81 0.58
CA ARG A 159 -12.55 2.99 0.11
C ARG A 159 -13.90 2.61 -0.50
N GLU A 160 -13.90 1.68 -1.45
CA GLU A 160 -15.13 1.07 -1.97
C GLU A 160 -14.90 -0.43 -2.23
N HIS A 161 -15.85 -1.24 -1.77
CA HIS A 161 -15.75 -2.70 -1.77
C HIS A 161 -17.12 -3.30 -2.15
N LEU A 162 -17.14 -4.10 -3.22
CA LEU A 162 -18.30 -4.89 -3.63
C LEU A 162 -18.03 -6.39 -3.48
N VAL A 163 -19.04 -7.16 -3.06
CA VAL A 163 -18.97 -8.62 -2.97
C VAL A 163 -20.09 -9.27 -3.76
N HIS A 164 -19.80 -10.43 -4.35
CA HIS A 164 -20.82 -11.23 -5.01
C HIS A 164 -21.53 -12.13 -3.98
N PRO A 165 -22.86 -12.00 -3.75
CA PRO A 165 -23.54 -12.68 -2.65
C PRO A 165 -23.57 -14.21 -2.79
N SER A 166 -23.51 -14.72 -4.04
CA SER A 166 -23.63 -16.15 -4.33
C SER A 166 -22.31 -16.83 -4.70
N VAL A 167 -21.21 -16.09 -4.79
CA VAL A 167 -19.90 -16.66 -5.14
C VAL A 167 -18.91 -16.25 -4.05
N PRO A 168 -18.71 -17.12 -3.04
CA PRO A 168 -17.80 -16.84 -1.94
C PRO A 168 -16.41 -16.47 -2.44
N GLY A 169 -15.77 -15.52 -1.77
CA GLY A 169 -14.40 -15.10 -2.08
C GLY A 169 -14.26 -14.20 -3.31
N VAL A 170 -15.34 -13.95 -4.07
CA VAL A 170 -15.32 -13.00 -5.19
C VAL A 170 -15.67 -11.61 -4.68
N GLN A 171 -14.69 -10.72 -4.78
CA GLN A 171 -14.84 -9.32 -4.40
C GLN A 171 -14.20 -8.38 -5.41
N MET A 172 -14.68 -7.14 -5.42
CA MET A 172 -14.12 -6.05 -6.20
C MET A 172 -13.78 -4.88 -5.29
N LEU A 173 -12.55 -4.41 -5.38
CA LEU A 173 -12.03 -3.24 -4.68
C LEU A 173 -11.76 -2.12 -5.68
N LEU A 174 -12.02 -0.89 -5.24
CA LEU A 174 -11.65 0.32 -5.98
C LEU A 174 -10.41 0.97 -5.37
N GLY A 175 -9.31 0.98 -6.12
CA GLY A 175 -8.15 1.82 -5.83
C GLY A 175 -8.35 3.22 -6.42
N ALA A 176 -8.65 4.20 -5.56
CA ALA A 176 -8.94 5.58 -5.95
C ALA A 176 -8.15 6.62 -5.14
N ASN A 177 -6.95 6.27 -4.68
CA ASN A 177 -6.04 7.19 -3.99
C ASN A 177 -5.30 8.15 -4.95
N TRP A 178 -5.45 7.98 -6.26
CA TRP A 178 -4.96 8.90 -7.27
C TRP A 178 -6.05 9.88 -7.72
N PRO A 179 -5.72 11.14 -8.03
CA PRO A 179 -6.70 12.13 -8.46
C PRO A 179 -7.16 11.94 -9.92
N ASP A 180 -6.35 11.32 -10.77
CA ASP A 180 -6.55 11.26 -12.23
C ASP A 180 -6.86 9.85 -12.75
N ARG A 181 -6.79 8.82 -11.90
CA ARG A 181 -6.92 7.42 -12.31
C ARG A 181 -7.52 6.54 -11.22
N CYS A 182 -8.20 5.50 -11.64
CA CYS A 182 -8.75 4.50 -10.74
C CYS A 182 -8.34 3.09 -11.18
N TYR A 183 -8.30 2.17 -10.23
CA TYR A 183 -8.00 0.76 -10.48
C TYR A 183 -9.14 -0.10 -9.94
N LEU A 184 -9.58 -1.05 -10.76
CA LEU A 184 -10.53 -2.07 -10.36
C LEU A 184 -9.79 -3.36 -10.12
N LEU A 185 -9.83 -3.79 -8.87
CA LEU A 185 -9.09 -4.95 -8.39
C LEU A 185 -10.10 -6.05 -8.10
N SER A 186 -10.06 -7.15 -8.85
CA SER A 186 -10.83 -8.33 -8.53
C SER A 186 -9.99 -9.23 -7.64
N ALA A 187 -10.46 -9.52 -6.43
CA ALA A 187 -9.84 -10.50 -5.56
C ALA A 187 -10.63 -11.80 -5.66
N LEU A 188 -9.91 -12.88 -5.90
CA LEU A 188 -10.41 -14.23 -5.72
C LEU A 188 -9.73 -14.77 -4.46
N SER A 189 -10.50 -14.93 -3.39
CA SER A 189 -10.03 -15.71 -2.25
C SER A 189 -10.53 -17.14 -2.37
N ASP A 190 -9.59 -18.10 -2.33
CA ASP A 190 -9.91 -19.53 -2.28
C ASP A 190 -10.47 -19.94 -0.89
N ASN A 191 -10.36 -19.07 0.12
CA ASN A 191 -10.88 -19.29 1.47
C ASN A 191 -11.40 -17.99 2.09
N ALA A 192 -12.65 -17.98 2.57
CA ALA A 192 -13.21 -16.82 3.29
C ALA A 192 -12.39 -16.38 4.52
N GLU A 193 -11.49 -17.23 5.02
CA GLU A 193 -10.62 -17.00 6.18
C GLU A 193 -9.16 -16.69 5.83
N ASP A 194 -8.76 -16.77 4.56
CA ASP A 194 -7.39 -16.42 4.13
C ASP A 194 -7.44 -15.12 3.30
N PRO A 195 -6.98 -13.98 3.86
CA PRO A 195 -7.05 -12.69 3.18
C PRO A 195 -6.03 -12.55 2.05
N VAL A 196 -5.14 -13.54 1.83
CA VAL A 196 -4.18 -13.53 0.72
C VAL A 196 -4.87 -13.95 -0.58
N ALA A 197 -5.89 -13.19 -0.97
CA ALA A 197 -6.54 -13.30 -2.26
C ALA A 197 -5.54 -12.92 -3.37
N ARG A 198 -5.51 -13.68 -4.47
CA ARG A 198 -4.80 -13.25 -5.67
C ARG A 198 -5.63 -12.15 -6.33
N LEU A 199 -5.06 -10.96 -6.47
CA LEU A 199 -5.69 -9.90 -7.25
C LEU A 199 -5.45 -10.12 -8.73
N THR A 200 -6.53 -10.12 -9.50
CA THR A 200 -6.49 -9.89 -10.94
C THR A 200 -7.04 -8.49 -11.23
N THR A 201 -6.30 -7.72 -12.02
CA THR A 201 -6.74 -6.44 -12.55
C THR A 201 -7.56 -6.65 -13.82
N CYS A 202 -8.74 -6.05 -13.89
CA CYS A 202 -9.53 -6.05 -15.11
C CYS A 202 -8.87 -5.11 -16.13
N ALA A 203 -8.50 -5.64 -17.30
CA ALA A 203 -8.03 -4.82 -18.43
C ALA A 203 -9.23 -4.34 -19.26
N ARG A 204 -9.09 -3.19 -19.93
CA ARG A 204 -9.96 -2.86 -21.06
C ARG A 204 -9.76 -3.92 -22.16
N SER A 205 -10.85 -4.56 -22.59
CA SER A 205 -10.90 -5.43 -23.77
C SER A 205 -10.95 -4.61 -25.06
#